data_AF-A0A412MV67-F1
#
_entry.id   AF-A0A412MV67-F1
#
_cell.length_a   1.000
_cell.length_b   1.000
_cell.length_c   1.000
_cell.angle_alpha   90.00
_cell.angle_beta   90.00
_cell.angle_gamma   90.00
#
_symmetry.space_group_name_H-M   'P 1'
#
loop_
_entity.id
_entity.type
_entity.pdbx_description
1 polymer ?
#
loop_
_entity_poly.entity_id
_entity_poly.type
_entity_poly.pdbx_seq_one_letter_code
_entity_poly.pdbx_strand_id
1 'polypeptide(L)'
;KNLEAAKDAASLEKIARFNDDIARFQELRDKMAAQAAELRESLPTMQADIDAAQAKNDEAINRVSKLQEKLDNKLEELKAVEALGDEELAETIKQQIKSLHQEIVTAKARVDFCEMELREAQDRLKRQERQVNDRERDAEKYKAHIDQFTAWRDALLDNLEKAQTAYDDACKAYEEAKAAADKATSPEITQPAETTPPAGSAQPSGTTLPTNSPTSGKDARPSSTKQANAGGKLANTGDTAPSAIALAGIAVTGLGIATAGVRRIKNSR
;
A
#
# COMPACT_ATOMS: atom_id res chain seq x y z
N LYS A 1 -29.15 6.96 -27.12
CA LYS A 1 -27.98 6.33 -27.80
C LYS A 1 -26.73 6.40 -26.94
N ASN A 2 -26.24 7.59 -26.57
CA ASN A 2 -25.06 7.74 -25.69
C ASN A 2 -25.23 7.06 -24.32
N LEU A 3 -26.40 7.22 -23.68
CA LEU A 3 -26.71 6.54 -22.42
C LEU A 3 -26.67 5.01 -22.52
N GLU A 4 -27.27 4.42 -23.57
CA GLU A 4 -27.24 2.96 -23.76
C GLU A 4 -25.81 2.44 -23.99
N ALA A 5 -25.01 3.16 -24.80
CA ALA A 5 -23.60 2.81 -24.96
C ALA A 5 -22.81 2.88 -23.63
N ALA A 6 -23.13 3.84 -22.76
CA ALA A 6 -22.52 3.95 -21.43
C ALA A 6 -22.98 2.82 -20.48
N LYS A 7 -24.27 2.45 -20.51
CA LYS A 7 -24.80 1.31 -19.74
C LYS A 7 -24.18 -0.01 -20.16
N ASP A 8 -24.00 -0.24 -21.45
CA ASP A 8 -23.33 -1.44 -21.97
C ASP A 8 -21.85 -1.45 -21.56
N ALA A 9 -21.17 -0.30 -21.65
CA ALA A 9 -19.76 -0.16 -21.28
C ALA A 9 -19.51 -0.33 -19.78
N ALA A 10 -20.44 0.12 -18.93
CA ALA A 10 -20.44 0.02 -17.48
C ALA A 10 -21.44 -1.03 -16.97
N SER A 11 -21.62 -2.12 -17.73
CA SER A 11 -22.59 -3.16 -17.39
C SER A 11 -22.34 -3.71 -15.98
N LEU A 12 -23.43 -4.08 -15.29
CA LEU A 12 -23.36 -4.64 -13.94
C LEU A 12 -22.39 -5.82 -13.84
N GLU A 13 -22.38 -6.68 -14.86
CA GLU A 13 -21.46 -7.82 -14.94
C GLU A 13 -19.99 -7.37 -14.99
N LYS A 14 -19.67 -6.34 -15.76
CA LYS A 14 -18.29 -5.85 -15.89
C LYS A 14 -17.81 -5.14 -14.62
N ILE A 15 -18.67 -4.36 -13.98
CA ILE A 15 -18.38 -3.74 -12.68
C ILE A 15 -18.20 -4.82 -11.60
N ALA A 16 -19.05 -5.85 -11.59
CA ALA A 16 -18.90 -6.99 -10.68
C ALA A 16 -17.55 -7.70 -10.87
N ARG A 17 -17.15 -7.99 -12.12
CA ARG A 17 -15.84 -8.57 -12.42
C ARG A 17 -14.68 -7.72 -11.89
N PHE A 18 -14.73 -6.39 -12.06
CA PHE A 18 -13.69 -5.53 -11.48
C PHE A 18 -13.65 -5.56 -9.96
N ASN A 19 -14.81 -5.58 -9.30
CA ASN A 19 -14.85 -5.70 -7.84
C ASN A 19 -14.28 -7.05 -7.37
N ASP A 20 -14.60 -8.14 -8.07
CA ASP A 20 -14.04 -9.46 -7.77
C ASP A 20 -12.52 -9.47 -7.98
N ASP A 21 -12.02 -8.86 -9.06
CA ASP A 21 -10.59 -8.76 -9.34
C ASP A 21 -9.86 -7.95 -8.26
N ILE A 22 -10.41 -6.79 -7.88
CA ILE A 22 -9.90 -5.95 -6.79
C ILE A 22 -9.83 -6.74 -5.49
N ALA A 23 -10.90 -7.46 -5.13
CA ALA A 23 -10.94 -8.27 -3.92
C ALA A 23 -9.88 -9.38 -3.93
N ARG A 24 -9.72 -10.10 -5.06
CA ARG A 24 -8.69 -11.14 -5.19
C ARG A 24 -7.27 -10.57 -5.09
N PHE A 25 -7.00 -9.42 -5.69
CA PHE A 25 -5.68 -8.79 -5.56
C PHE A 25 -5.42 -8.24 -4.15
N GLN A 26 -6.46 -7.76 -3.45
CA GLN A 26 -6.35 -7.34 -2.07
C GLN A 26 -5.97 -8.52 -1.17
N GLU A 27 -6.60 -9.68 -1.33
CA GLU A 27 -6.23 -10.90 -0.60
C GLU A 27 -4.77 -11.32 -0.88
N LEU A 28 -4.34 -11.29 -2.15
CA LEU A 28 -2.96 -11.63 -2.52
C LEU A 28 -1.95 -10.64 -1.93
N ARG A 29 -2.26 -9.34 -1.96
CA ARG A 29 -1.44 -8.30 -1.35
C ARG A 29 -1.28 -8.55 0.15
N ASP A 30 -2.38 -8.78 0.84
CA ASP A 30 -2.39 -8.97 2.30
C ASP A 30 -1.61 -10.23 2.68
N LYS A 31 -1.75 -11.31 1.89
CA LYS A 31 -0.96 -12.53 2.05
C LYS A 31 0.54 -12.28 1.89
N MET A 32 0.96 -11.53 0.87
CA MET A 32 2.38 -11.23 0.66
C MET A 32 2.94 -10.31 1.75
N ALA A 33 2.15 -9.32 2.19
CA ALA A 33 2.52 -8.44 3.30
C ALA A 33 2.68 -9.21 4.62
N ALA A 34 1.77 -10.15 4.92
CA ALA A 34 1.87 -11.01 6.08
C ALA A 34 3.12 -11.90 6.03
N GLN A 35 3.39 -12.54 4.89
CA GLN A 35 4.61 -13.34 4.72
C GLN A 35 5.89 -12.51 4.85
N ALA A 36 5.91 -11.27 4.33
CA ALA A 36 7.05 -10.37 4.53
C ALA A 36 7.27 -10.06 6.02
N ALA A 37 6.19 -9.83 6.77
CA ALA A 37 6.25 -9.59 8.21
C ALA A 37 6.78 -10.80 8.99
N GLU A 38 6.26 -12.00 8.71
CA GLU A 38 6.73 -13.27 9.31
C GLU A 38 8.22 -13.51 9.03
N LEU A 39 8.67 -13.30 7.78
CA LEU A 39 10.08 -13.45 7.43
C LEU A 39 10.96 -12.42 8.15
N ARG A 40 10.48 -11.18 8.27
CA ARG A 40 11.17 -10.08 8.94
C ARG A 40 11.33 -10.32 10.45
N GLU A 41 10.38 -10.99 11.08
CA GLU A 41 10.42 -11.31 12.51
C GLU A 41 11.66 -12.13 12.91
N SER A 42 12.18 -12.95 11.99
CA SER A 42 13.39 -13.76 12.23
C SER A 42 14.71 -13.00 12.09
N LEU A 43 14.73 -11.81 11.47
CA LEU A 43 15.96 -11.07 11.18
C LEU A 43 16.76 -10.69 12.44
N PRO A 44 16.14 -10.21 13.54
CA PRO A 44 16.89 -9.90 14.77
C PRO A 44 17.61 -11.11 15.35
N THR A 45 16.97 -12.28 15.35
CA THR A 45 17.60 -13.53 15.81
C THR A 45 18.76 -13.93 14.90
N MET A 46 18.62 -13.81 13.58
CA MET A 46 19.71 -14.08 12.65
C MET A 46 20.88 -13.10 12.80
N GLN A 47 20.61 -11.84 13.15
CA GLN A 47 21.64 -10.86 13.48
C GLN A 47 22.36 -11.23 14.78
N ALA A 48 21.64 -11.64 15.81
CA ALA A 48 22.25 -12.12 17.06
C ALA A 48 23.16 -13.34 16.82
N ASP A 49 22.80 -14.22 15.89
CA ASP A 49 23.66 -15.35 15.50
C ASP A 49 24.96 -14.89 14.82
N ILE A 50 24.91 -13.82 14.02
CA ILE A 50 26.12 -13.21 13.43
C ILE A 50 26.98 -12.61 14.54
N ASP A 51 26.40 -11.87 15.47
CA ASP A 51 27.11 -11.26 16.58
C ASP A 51 27.79 -12.33 17.46
N ALA A 52 27.08 -13.43 17.73
CA ALA A 52 27.63 -14.58 18.46
C ALA A 52 28.76 -15.30 17.68
N ALA A 53 28.62 -15.48 16.37
CA ALA A 53 29.67 -16.05 15.53
C ALA A 53 30.90 -15.13 15.46
N GLN A 54 30.69 -13.81 15.38
CA GLN A 54 31.75 -12.82 15.41
C GLN A 54 32.52 -12.88 16.73
N ALA A 55 31.84 -12.92 17.87
CA ALA A 55 32.48 -13.03 19.18
C ALA A 55 33.34 -14.29 19.31
N LYS A 56 32.88 -15.44 18.79
CA LYS A 56 33.68 -16.68 18.75
C LYS A 56 34.92 -16.54 17.87
N ASN A 57 34.79 -15.87 16.72
CA ASN A 57 35.92 -15.64 15.83
C ASN A 57 36.97 -14.73 16.50
N ASP A 58 36.54 -13.64 17.13
CA ASP A 58 37.43 -12.73 17.84
C ASP A 58 38.15 -13.42 19.01
N GLU A 59 37.45 -14.31 19.74
CA GLU A 59 38.06 -15.14 20.79
C GLU A 59 39.11 -16.10 20.22
N ALA A 60 38.82 -16.75 19.09
CA ALA A 60 39.76 -17.65 18.42
C ALA A 60 41.01 -16.91 17.94
N ILE A 61 40.85 -15.71 17.36
CA ILE A 61 41.95 -14.84 16.95
C ILE A 61 42.79 -14.44 18.17
N ASN A 62 42.15 -14.01 19.25
CA ASN A 62 42.84 -13.65 20.50
C ASN A 62 43.63 -14.84 21.08
N ARG A 63 43.10 -16.06 20.99
CA ARG A 63 43.82 -17.27 21.41
C ARG A 63 45.09 -17.50 20.58
N VAL A 64 45.04 -17.28 19.28
CA VAL A 64 46.22 -17.34 18.39
C VAL A 64 47.24 -16.27 18.80
N SER A 65 46.81 -15.02 19.00
CA SER A 65 47.70 -13.93 19.43
C SER A 65 48.41 -14.24 20.75
N LYS A 66 47.67 -14.73 21.76
CA LYS A 66 48.26 -15.13 23.06
C LYS A 66 49.23 -16.29 22.94
N LEU A 67 48.99 -17.23 22.03
CA LEU A 67 49.94 -18.32 21.78
C LEU A 67 51.21 -17.83 21.10
N GLN A 68 51.07 -16.90 20.15
CA GLN A 68 52.21 -16.30 19.46
C GLN A 68 53.09 -15.53 20.44
N GLU A 69 52.50 -14.75 21.36
CA GLU A 69 53.24 -14.06 22.41
C GLU A 69 53.99 -15.04 23.34
N LYS A 70 53.34 -16.17 23.72
CA LYS A 70 54.01 -17.23 24.50
C LYS A 70 55.16 -17.87 23.74
N LEU A 71 55.00 -18.08 22.43
CA LEU A 71 56.05 -18.63 21.57
C LEU A 71 57.24 -17.68 21.49
N ASP A 72 57.01 -16.39 21.29
CA ASP A 72 58.06 -15.37 21.21
C ASP A 72 58.84 -15.29 22.54
N ASN A 73 58.14 -15.31 23.69
CA ASN A 73 58.78 -15.36 25.01
C ASN A 73 59.65 -16.61 25.20
N LYS A 74 59.17 -17.79 24.76
CA LYS A 74 59.94 -19.04 24.86
C LYS A 74 61.17 -19.05 23.95
N LEU A 75 61.10 -18.39 22.80
CA LEU A 75 62.25 -18.21 21.92
C LEU A 75 63.32 -17.32 22.56
N GLU A 76 62.92 -16.26 23.27
CA GLU A 76 63.88 -15.44 24.03
C GLU A 76 64.47 -16.20 25.24
N GLU A 77 63.67 -16.99 25.94
CA GLU A 77 64.15 -17.88 27.02
C GLU A 77 65.18 -18.89 26.51
N LEU A 78 64.92 -19.51 25.35
CA LEU A 78 65.86 -20.43 24.72
C LEU A 78 67.20 -19.76 24.44
N LYS A 79 67.19 -18.55 23.85
CA LYS A 79 68.43 -17.79 23.57
C LYS A 79 69.23 -17.51 24.84
N ALA A 80 68.54 -17.15 25.93
CA ALA A 80 69.19 -16.87 27.21
C ALA A 80 69.84 -18.14 27.80
N VAL A 81 69.15 -19.28 27.73
CA VAL A 81 69.67 -20.57 28.22
C VAL A 81 70.84 -21.08 27.37
N GLU A 82 70.74 -20.97 26.03
CA GLU A 82 71.84 -21.32 25.13
C GLU A 82 73.08 -20.46 25.38
N ALA A 83 72.91 -19.18 25.70
CA ALA A 83 74.03 -18.30 26.08
C ALA A 83 74.69 -18.69 27.41
N LEU A 84 73.96 -19.37 28.30
CA LEU A 84 74.49 -19.91 29.57
C LEU A 84 75.13 -21.29 29.41
N GLY A 85 74.93 -21.98 28.28
CA GLY A 85 75.51 -23.29 27.97
C GLY A 85 74.83 -24.48 28.65
N ASP A 86 73.60 -24.31 29.14
CA ASP A 86 72.81 -25.40 29.72
C ASP A 86 72.02 -26.15 28.63
N GLU A 87 72.66 -27.18 28.06
CA GLU A 87 72.12 -27.93 26.92
C GLU A 87 70.86 -28.75 27.28
N GLU A 88 70.77 -29.27 28.52
CA GLU A 88 69.61 -30.06 28.96
C GLU A 88 68.35 -29.19 29.05
N LEU A 89 68.50 -27.98 29.61
CA LEU A 89 67.42 -27.01 29.68
C LEU A 89 67.06 -26.47 28.28
N ALA A 90 68.05 -26.23 27.42
CA ALA A 90 67.83 -25.80 26.04
C ALA A 90 67.00 -26.80 25.23
N GLU A 91 67.32 -28.10 25.29
CA GLU A 91 66.54 -29.14 24.62
C GLU A 91 65.10 -29.23 25.14
N THR A 92 64.91 -29.08 26.46
CA THR A 92 63.57 -29.02 27.06
C THR A 92 62.75 -27.84 26.51
N ILE A 93 63.34 -26.65 26.41
CA ILE A 93 62.67 -25.47 25.85
C ILE A 93 62.37 -25.65 24.36
N LYS A 94 63.29 -26.23 23.58
CA LYS A 94 63.05 -26.57 22.16
C LYS A 94 61.85 -27.51 22.00
N GLN A 95 61.68 -28.48 22.89
CA GLN A 95 60.52 -29.37 22.91
C GLN A 95 59.22 -28.60 23.21
N GLN A 96 59.23 -27.68 24.18
CA GLN A 96 58.09 -26.81 24.49
C GLN A 96 57.72 -25.91 23.30
N ILE A 97 58.71 -25.33 22.61
CA ILE A 97 58.52 -24.52 21.40
C ILE A 97 57.86 -25.34 20.29
N LYS A 98 58.30 -26.60 20.06
CA LYS A 98 57.65 -27.50 19.09
C LYS A 98 56.18 -27.75 19.46
N SER A 99 55.88 -27.96 20.75
CA SER A 99 54.50 -28.11 21.23
C SER A 99 53.66 -26.86 20.99
N LEU A 100 54.19 -25.67 21.29
CA LEU A 100 53.51 -24.39 21.06
C LEU A 100 53.21 -24.15 19.57
N HIS A 101 54.13 -24.49 18.66
CA HIS A 101 53.86 -24.41 17.23
C HIS A 101 52.66 -25.29 16.84
N GLN A 102 52.56 -26.50 17.36
CA GLN A 102 51.43 -27.38 17.08
C GLN A 102 50.12 -26.81 17.62
N GLU A 103 50.11 -26.28 18.84
CA GLU A 103 48.94 -25.58 19.40
C GLU A 103 48.52 -24.38 18.55
N ILE A 104 49.48 -23.59 18.04
CA ILE A 104 49.19 -22.44 17.16
C ILE A 104 48.54 -22.91 15.86
N VAL A 105 49.03 -23.99 15.25
CA VAL A 105 48.43 -24.55 14.04
C VAL A 105 46.98 -24.97 14.30
N THR A 106 46.72 -25.67 15.40
CA THR A 106 45.35 -26.05 15.79
C THR A 106 44.47 -24.84 16.09
N ALA A 107 45.00 -23.81 16.76
CA ALA A 107 44.25 -22.58 17.03
C ALA A 107 43.93 -21.80 15.75
N LYS A 108 44.85 -21.76 14.78
CA LYS A 108 44.59 -21.15 13.46
C LYS A 108 43.50 -21.90 12.69
N ALA A 109 43.52 -23.23 12.70
CA ALA A 109 42.43 -24.02 12.11
C ALA A 109 41.07 -23.73 12.78
N ARG A 110 41.06 -23.39 14.07
CA ARG A 110 39.84 -22.95 14.76
C ARG A 110 39.36 -21.58 14.29
N VAL A 111 40.27 -20.63 14.00
CA VAL A 111 39.93 -19.34 13.38
C VAL A 111 39.26 -19.56 12.04
N ASP A 112 39.87 -20.35 11.14
CA ASP A 112 39.32 -20.63 9.81
C ASP A 112 37.89 -21.21 9.89
N PHE A 113 37.65 -22.08 10.88
CA PHE A 113 36.32 -22.62 11.16
C PHE A 113 35.33 -21.55 11.64
N CYS A 114 35.71 -20.70 12.60
CA CYS A 114 34.85 -19.62 13.07
C CYS A 114 34.54 -18.59 11.98
N GLU A 115 35.51 -18.28 11.12
CA GLU A 115 35.28 -17.43 9.95
C GLU A 115 34.28 -18.05 8.96
N MET A 116 34.33 -19.37 8.77
CA MET A 116 33.37 -20.09 7.95
C MET A 116 31.95 -20.00 8.54
N GLU A 117 31.79 -20.26 9.84
CA GLU A 117 30.49 -20.14 10.53
C GLU A 117 29.92 -18.71 10.42
N LEU A 118 30.78 -17.70 10.60
CA LEU A 118 30.40 -16.30 10.47
C LEU A 118 29.89 -15.97 9.05
N ARG A 119 30.61 -16.41 8.02
CA ARG A 119 30.19 -16.24 6.61
C ARG A 119 28.84 -16.91 6.35
N GLU A 120 28.62 -18.11 6.87
CA GLU A 120 27.36 -18.83 6.70
C GLU A 120 26.18 -18.11 7.37
N ALA A 121 26.38 -17.59 8.59
CA ALA A 121 25.38 -16.79 9.30
C ALA A 121 25.02 -15.52 8.52
N GLN A 122 26.03 -14.80 8.00
CA GLN A 122 25.84 -13.62 7.15
C GLN A 122 25.08 -13.94 5.86
N ASP A 123 25.44 -15.02 5.19
CA ASP A 123 24.76 -15.45 3.96
C ASP A 123 23.31 -15.86 4.20
N ARG A 124 23.02 -16.47 5.36
CA ARG A 124 21.66 -16.82 5.77
C ARG A 124 20.82 -15.57 6.00
N LEU A 125 21.33 -14.58 6.74
CA LEU A 125 20.66 -13.29 6.93
C LEU A 125 20.37 -12.62 5.58
N LYS A 126 21.37 -12.55 4.69
CA LYS A 126 21.22 -11.94 3.37
C LYS A 126 20.17 -12.66 2.51
N ARG A 127 20.06 -13.99 2.59
CA ARG A 127 19.00 -14.75 1.91
C ARG A 127 17.62 -14.43 2.50
N GLN A 128 17.53 -14.27 3.82
CA GLN A 128 16.28 -13.92 4.50
C GLN A 128 15.80 -12.52 4.10
N GLU A 129 16.69 -11.52 4.12
CA GLU A 129 16.39 -10.15 3.71
C GLU A 129 15.92 -10.07 2.25
N ARG A 130 16.54 -10.83 1.34
CA ARG A 130 16.06 -10.93 -0.05
C ARG A 130 14.64 -11.46 -0.13
N GLN A 131 14.32 -12.51 0.63
CA GLN A 131 12.96 -13.05 0.65
C GLN A 131 11.94 -12.05 1.20
N VAL A 132 12.28 -11.29 2.25
CA VAL A 132 11.43 -10.19 2.75
C VAL A 132 11.16 -9.19 1.62
N ASN A 133 12.23 -8.69 0.97
CA ASN A 133 12.11 -7.71 -0.10
C ASN A 133 11.31 -8.22 -1.30
N ASP A 134 11.46 -9.50 -1.67
CA ASP A 134 10.71 -10.11 -2.77
C ASP A 134 9.21 -10.16 -2.43
N ARG A 135 8.83 -10.51 -1.20
CA ARG A 135 7.42 -10.50 -0.76
C ARG A 135 6.84 -9.10 -0.68
N GLU A 136 7.61 -8.13 -0.22
CA GLU A 136 7.19 -6.72 -0.22
C GLU A 136 6.95 -6.21 -1.65
N ARG A 137 7.84 -6.57 -2.58
CA ARG A 137 7.67 -6.24 -4.01
C ARG A 137 6.43 -6.89 -4.60
N ASP A 138 6.15 -8.14 -4.26
CA ASP A 138 4.92 -8.81 -4.72
C ASP A 138 3.67 -8.12 -4.15
N ALA A 139 3.69 -7.71 -2.88
CA ALA A 139 2.60 -6.94 -2.28
C ALA A 139 2.39 -5.59 -2.98
N GLU A 140 3.46 -4.87 -3.32
CA GLU A 140 3.41 -3.62 -4.09
C GLU A 140 2.87 -3.84 -5.51
N LYS A 141 3.25 -4.93 -6.17
CA LYS A 141 2.73 -5.29 -7.49
C LYS A 141 1.22 -5.50 -7.45
N TYR A 142 0.70 -6.21 -6.45
CA TYR A 142 -0.73 -6.39 -6.28
C TYR A 142 -1.45 -5.08 -5.95
N LYS A 143 -0.83 -4.21 -5.15
CA LYS A 143 -1.35 -2.85 -4.93
C LYS A 143 -1.49 -2.08 -6.24
N ALA A 144 -0.49 -2.11 -7.12
CA ALA A 144 -0.56 -1.44 -8.42
C ALA A 144 -1.72 -1.98 -9.29
N HIS A 145 -1.98 -3.29 -9.25
CA HIS A 145 -3.15 -3.87 -9.92
C HIS A 145 -4.46 -3.38 -9.30
N ILE A 146 -4.58 -3.35 -7.98
CA ILE A 146 -5.77 -2.83 -7.28
C ILE A 146 -6.05 -1.38 -7.69
N ASP A 147 -5.03 -0.53 -7.69
CA ASP A 147 -5.15 0.88 -8.07
C ASP A 147 -5.61 1.02 -9.53
N GLN A 148 -5.05 0.22 -10.43
CA GLN A 148 -5.43 0.18 -11.85
C GLN A 148 -6.89 -0.23 -12.06
N PHE A 149 -7.32 -1.34 -11.45
CA PHE A 149 -8.69 -1.84 -11.60
C PHE A 149 -9.72 -0.91 -10.94
N THR A 150 -9.35 -0.29 -9.82
CA THR A 150 -10.16 0.74 -9.17
C THR A 150 -10.36 1.94 -10.09
N ALA A 151 -9.28 2.46 -10.68
CA ALA A 151 -9.36 3.58 -11.61
C ALA A 151 -10.22 3.27 -12.86
N TRP A 152 -10.12 2.06 -13.41
CA TRP A 152 -10.96 1.65 -14.55
C TRP A 152 -12.44 1.53 -14.19
N ARG A 153 -12.75 0.94 -13.04
CA ARG A 153 -14.12 0.84 -12.53
C ARG A 153 -14.72 2.24 -12.34
N ASP A 154 -13.98 3.11 -11.66
CA ASP A 154 -14.46 4.44 -11.31
C ASP A 154 -14.65 5.31 -12.57
N ALA A 155 -13.76 5.18 -13.57
CA ALA A 155 -13.92 5.86 -14.86
C ALA A 155 -15.16 5.38 -15.63
N LEU A 156 -15.52 4.09 -15.55
CA LEU A 156 -16.75 3.61 -16.18
C LEU A 156 -18.01 4.13 -15.47
N LEU A 157 -17.99 4.14 -14.13
CA LEU A 157 -19.10 4.66 -13.33
C LEU A 157 -19.30 6.16 -13.57
N ASP A 158 -18.23 6.95 -13.59
CA ASP A 158 -18.26 8.38 -13.90
C ASP A 158 -18.81 8.66 -15.31
N ASN A 159 -18.40 7.89 -16.32
CA ASN A 159 -18.95 8.01 -17.67
C ASN A 159 -20.45 7.67 -17.74
N LEU A 160 -20.89 6.65 -16.98
CA LEU A 160 -22.30 6.29 -16.89
C LEU A 160 -23.12 7.41 -16.24
N GLU A 161 -22.63 7.98 -15.13
CA GLU A 161 -23.28 9.09 -14.42
C GLU A 161 -23.42 10.33 -15.32
N LYS A 162 -22.36 10.69 -16.05
CA LYS A 162 -22.38 11.80 -17.02
C LYS A 162 -23.38 11.55 -18.15
N ALA A 163 -23.46 10.33 -18.67
CA ALA A 163 -24.39 10.00 -19.73
C ALA A 163 -25.86 10.00 -19.25
N GLN A 164 -26.10 9.60 -17.99
CA GLN A 164 -27.42 9.66 -17.37
C GLN A 164 -27.86 11.12 -17.18
N THR A 165 -26.98 11.95 -16.62
CA THR A 165 -27.24 13.38 -16.43
C THR A 165 -27.60 14.07 -17.75
N ALA A 166 -26.81 13.83 -18.80
CA ALA A 166 -27.07 14.42 -20.11
C ALA A 166 -28.39 13.94 -20.75
N TYR A 167 -28.81 12.71 -20.46
CA TYR A 167 -30.10 12.19 -20.91
C TYR A 167 -31.26 12.88 -20.18
N ASP A 168 -31.16 13.02 -18.86
CA ASP A 168 -32.19 13.67 -18.04
C ASP A 168 -32.37 15.15 -18.43
N ASP A 169 -31.25 15.86 -18.67
CA ASP A 169 -31.26 17.25 -19.16
C ASP A 169 -31.91 17.36 -20.56
N ALA A 170 -31.63 16.43 -21.47
CA ALA A 170 -32.22 16.41 -22.80
C ALA A 170 -33.73 16.11 -22.75
N CYS A 171 -34.16 15.20 -21.89
CA CYS A 171 -35.58 14.92 -21.65
C CYS A 171 -36.31 16.14 -21.12
N LYS A 172 -35.71 16.86 -20.17
CA LYS A 172 -36.27 18.11 -19.64
C LYS A 172 -36.44 19.17 -20.73
N ALA A 173 -35.40 19.41 -21.53
CA ALA A 173 -35.44 20.38 -22.62
C ALA A 173 -36.50 20.02 -23.69
N TYR A 174 -36.68 18.74 -23.97
CA TYR A 174 -37.72 18.27 -24.90
C TYR A 174 -39.13 18.57 -24.36
N GLU A 175 -39.40 18.27 -23.10
CA GLU A 175 -40.70 18.55 -22.49
C GLU A 175 -40.98 20.07 -22.40
N GLU A 176 -39.97 20.89 -22.09
CA GLU A 176 -40.09 22.35 -22.11
C GLU A 176 -40.40 22.88 -23.53
N ALA A 177 -39.72 22.37 -24.55
CA ALA A 177 -39.98 22.74 -25.95
C ALA A 177 -41.39 22.32 -26.41
N LYS A 178 -41.85 21.14 -25.99
CA LYS A 178 -43.19 20.64 -26.29
C LYS A 178 -44.27 21.52 -25.63
N ALA A 179 -44.10 21.87 -24.35
CA ALA A 179 -45.02 22.77 -23.66
C ALA A 179 -45.08 24.17 -24.30
N ALA A 180 -43.93 24.68 -24.77
CA ALA A 180 -43.88 25.95 -25.50
C ALA A 180 -44.61 25.87 -26.85
N ALA A 181 -44.47 24.76 -27.58
CA ALA A 181 -45.19 24.55 -28.84
C ALA A 181 -46.72 24.43 -28.63
N ASP A 182 -47.15 23.70 -27.61
CA ASP A 182 -48.58 23.57 -27.26
C ASP A 182 -49.21 24.93 -26.89
N LYS A 183 -48.45 25.77 -26.17
CA LYS A 183 -48.86 27.15 -25.87
C LYS A 183 -48.95 28.02 -27.12
N ALA A 184 -48.02 27.89 -28.07
CA ALA A 184 -48.01 28.67 -29.31
C ALA A 184 -49.12 28.26 -30.30
N THR A 185 -49.62 27.02 -30.20
CA THR A 185 -50.65 26.48 -31.10
C THR A 185 -52.07 26.57 -30.51
N SER A 186 -52.20 26.98 -29.24
CA SER A 186 -53.49 27.29 -28.64
C SER A 186 -54.04 28.58 -29.26
N PRO A 187 -55.23 28.59 -29.89
CA PRO A 187 -55.81 29.81 -30.42
C PRO A 187 -56.09 30.73 -29.24
N GLU A 188 -55.37 31.85 -29.20
CA GLU A 188 -55.74 32.99 -28.36
C GLU A 188 -57.10 33.47 -28.86
N ILE A 189 -58.19 32.98 -28.26
CA ILE A 189 -59.49 33.64 -28.36
C ILE A 189 -59.31 34.95 -27.60
N THR A 190 -58.74 35.94 -28.28
CA THR A 190 -58.91 37.33 -27.92
C THR A 190 -60.41 37.57 -28.02
N GLN A 191 -61.07 37.66 -26.87
CA GLN A 191 -62.43 38.20 -26.81
C GLN A 191 -62.43 39.52 -27.59
N PRO A 192 -63.34 39.71 -28.56
CA PRO A 192 -63.45 41.00 -29.20
C PRO A 192 -63.80 42.02 -28.11
N ALA A 193 -63.01 43.10 -28.03
CA ALA A 193 -63.37 44.25 -27.22
C ALA A 193 -64.79 44.69 -27.65
N GLU A 194 -65.74 44.65 -26.72
CA GLU A 194 -67.10 45.11 -26.94
C GLU A 194 -67.07 46.58 -27.39
N THR A 195 -67.30 46.80 -28.67
CA THR A 195 -67.63 48.13 -29.20
C THR A 195 -69.11 48.38 -28.97
N THR A 196 -69.39 49.35 -28.10
CA THR A 196 -70.73 49.83 -27.76
C THR A 196 -71.45 50.37 -29.01
N PRO A 197 -72.65 49.86 -29.38
CA PRO A 197 -73.49 50.48 -30.39
C PRO A 197 -74.43 51.55 -29.79
N PRO A 198 -74.88 52.54 -30.59
CA PRO A 198 -75.64 53.68 -30.09
C PRO A 198 -77.10 53.32 -29.76
N ALA A 199 -77.61 54.00 -28.74
CA ALA A 199 -78.96 53.89 -28.22
C ALA A 199 -80.04 54.37 -29.21
N GLY A 200 -81.21 53.72 -29.21
CA GLY A 200 -82.41 54.24 -29.83
C GLY A 200 -83.65 53.34 -29.77
N SER A 201 -84.61 53.73 -28.93
CA SER A 201 -86.07 53.51 -29.03
C SER A 201 -86.76 52.24 -28.47
N ALA A 202 -87.33 52.44 -27.27
CA ALA A 202 -88.67 52.09 -26.72
C ALA A 202 -89.37 50.74 -27.08
N GLN A 203 -89.52 49.77 -26.16
CA GLN A 203 -90.49 49.59 -25.04
C GLN A 203 -91.73 48.71 -25.42
N PRO A 204 -92.45 48.03 -24.49
CA PRO A 204 -92.11 46.83 -23.71
C PRO A 204 -93.19 45.71 -23.76
N SER A 205 -92.89 44.54 -23.16
CA SER A 205 -93.76 43.64 -22.33
C SER A 205 -93.22 42.20 -22.45
N GLY A 206 -93.14 41.34 -21.45
CA GLY A 206 -93.46 41.37 -20.03
C GLY A 206 -93.05 40.02 -19.42
N THR A 207 -92.62 40.07 -18.16
CA THR A 207 -92.76 39.07 -17.07
C THR A 207 -92.46 37.58 -17.34
N THR A 208 -91.41 37.04 -16.72
CA THR A 208 -91.49 36.08 -15.58
C THR A 208 -90.09 35.55 -15.21
N LEU A 209 -89.85 35.46 -13.91
CA LEU A 209 -88.67 34.93 -13.21
C LEU A 209 -89.08 33.61 -12.52
N PRO A 210 -88.18 32.94 -11.79
CA PRO A 210 -87.06 32.07 -12.17
C PRO A 210 -87.52 30.58 -12.10
N THR A 211 -86.62 29.59 -12.01
CA THR A 211 -86.45 28.69 -10.84
C THR A 211 -85.65 27.41 -11.22
N ASN A 212 -84.86 26.93 -10.25
CA ASN A 212 -84.37 25.55 -10.01
C ASN A 212 -83.08 25.13 -10.75
N SER A 213 -81.91 25.05 -10.10
CA SER A 213 -81.48 24.14 -9.00
C SER A 213 -81.17 22.70 -9.49
N PRO A 214 -80.21 22.01 -8.84
CA PRO A 214 -79.12 21.32 -9.53
C PRO A 214 -79.04 19.81 -9.25
N THR A 215 -77.86 19.24 -9.53
CA THR A 215 -77.19 18.09 -8.88
C THR A 215 -77.43 16.65 -9.32
N SER A 216 -76.29 15.94 -9.27
CA SER A 216 -76.08 14.54 -8.86
C SER A 216 -76.19 13.49 -9.97
N GLY A 217 -75.33 12.48 -10.06
CA GLY A 217 -74.25 11.96 -9.23
C GLY A 217 -73.50 10.94 -10.12
N LYS A 218 -72.32 10.42 -9.79
CA LYS A 218 -72.09 9.39 -8.77
C LYS A 218 -70.63 8.93 -8.95
N ASP A 219 -69.84 8.95 -7.88
CA ASP A 219 -69.31 7.77 -7.15
C ASP A 219 -67.88 7.44 -7.64
N ALA A 220 -66.84 7.19 -6.84
CA ALA A 220 -66.71 7.01 -5.40
C ALA A 220 -65.25 7.33 -4.93
N ARG A 221 -65.18 7.80 -3.68
CA ARG A 221 -64.03 7.99 -2.75
C ARG A 221 -63.54 6.61 -2.20
N PRO A 222 -62.62 6.45 -1.20
CA PRO A 222 -61.74 7.40 -0.49
C PRO A 222 -60.31 6.93 -0.03
N SER A 223 -59.55 7.90 0.52
CA SER A 223 -58.61 7.92 1.70
C SER A 223 -57.39 6.97 1.76
N SER A 224 -56.14 7.40 1.98
CA SER A 224 -55.48 8.22 3.05
C SER A 224 -55.07 7.45 4.32
N THR A 225 -53.75 7.42 4.63
CA THR A 225 -53.01 7.56 5.92
C THR A 225 -51.68 6.78 5.85
N LYS A 226 -50.48 7.35 6.04
CA LYS A 226 -49.76 7.86 7.24
C LYS A 226 -49.21 6.77 8.19
N GLN A 227 -47.87 6.68 8.20
CA GLN A 227 -46.94 6.36 9.30
C GLN A 227 -46.71 4.91 9.80
N ALA A 228 -45.45 4.47 9.77
CA ALA A 228 -44.77 3.85 10.92
C ALA A 228 -43.23 3.95 10.76
N ASN A 229 -42.57 4.32 11.86
CA ASN A 229 -41.12 4.44 12.04
C ASN A 229 -40.76 3.60 13.27
N ALA A 230 -39.66 2.84 13.22
CA ALA A 230 -38.91 2.25 14.33
C ALA A 230 -37.60 1.72 13.74
N GLY A 231 -36.39 1.91 14.27
CA GLY A 231 -35.87 2.50 15.49
C GLY A 231 -34.44 1.96 15.66
N GLY A 232 -33.45 2.81 15.97
CA GLY A 232 -32.07 2.35 16.15
C GLY A 232 -31.04 3.48 16.26
N LYS A 233 -30.95 4.05 17.47
CA LYS A 233 -30.01 5.09 17.91
C LYS A 233 -28.73 4.43 18.48
N LEU A 234 -27.56 5.05 18.28
CA LEU A 234 -26.33 5.10 19.13
C LEU A 234 -25.24 5.81 18.29
N ALA A 235 -24.90 7.09 18.47
CA ALA A 235 -24.12 7.77 19.52
C ALA A 235 -22.61 7.41 19.56
N ASN A 236 -21.80 8.45 19.30
CA ASN A 236 -20.50 8.82 19.91
C ASN A 236 -19.17 8.64 19.13
N THR A 237 -18.67 9.79 18.66
CA THR A 237 -17.35 10.45 18.95
C THR A 237 -16.02 9.70 18.87
N GLY A 238 -15.06 10.34 18.20
CA GLY A 238 -13.60 10.12 18.29
C GLY A 238 -12.94 10.36 16.94
N ASP A 239 -12.80 11.60 16.46
CA ASP A 239 -11.58 12.41 16.61
C ASP A 239 -10.31 11.60 16.94
N THR A 240 -9.45 11.39 15.93
CA THR A 240 -7.99 11.22 16.07
C THR A 240 -7.35 11.43 14.69
N ALA A 241 -6.58 12.50 14.57
CA ALA A 241 -5.74 12.83 13.41
C ALA A 241 -4.68 11.73 13.14
N PRO A 242 -4.26 11.49 11.88
CA PRO A 242 -3.05 10.73 11.65
C PRO A 242 -1.84 11.64 11.90
N SER A 243 -1.08 11.33 12.96
CA SER A 243 0.25 11.88 13.19
C SER A 243 1.14 11.68 11.97
N ALA A 244 1.72 12.76 11.48
CA ALA A 244 2.88 12.72 10.61
C ALA A 244 4.06 12.11 11.38
N ILE A 245 4.43 10.87 11.04
CA ILE A 245 5.73 10.32 11.43
C ILE A 245 6.75 10.91 10.46
N ALA A 246 7.54 11.85 10.96
CA ALA A 246 8.70 12.39 10.28
C ALA A 246 9.69 11.24 9.99
N LEU A 247 9.98 11.04 8.71
CA LEU A 247 11.03 10.14 8.24
C LEU A 247 12.39 10.78 8.60
N ALA A 248 12.97 10.38 9.73
CA ALA A 248 14.36 10.72 10.04
C ALA A 248 15.28 9.94 9.09
N GLY A 249 15.93 10.67 8.18
CA GLY A 249 16.92 10.11 7.26
C GLY A 249 18.09 9.51 8.02
N ILE A 250 18.31 8.21 7.87
CA ILE A 250 19.54 7.56 8.30
C ILE A 250 20.61 7.89 7.26
N ALA A 251 21.44 8.88 7.58
CA ALA A 251 22.66 9.17 6.85
C ALA A 251 23.67 8.05 7.13
N VAL A 252 23.92 7.21 6.12
CA VAL A 252 25.10 6.32 6.11
C VAL A 252 26.32 7.21 5.87
N THR A 253 26.98 7.62 6.95
CA THR A 253 28.34 8.15 6.90
C THR A 253 29.28 7.01 6.57
N GLY A 254 29.66 6.90 5.29
CA GLY A 254 30.76 6.05 4.85
C GLY A 254 32.07 6.54 5.46
N LEU A 255 32.54 5.85 6.49
CA LEU A 255 33.88 6.01 7.05
C LEU A 255 34.89 5.40 6.07
N GLY A 256 35.31 6.19 5.07
CA GLY A 256 36.39 5.84 4.15
C GLY A 256 37.73 5.88 4.88
N ILE A 257 38.14 4.74 5.43
CA ILE A 257 39.51 4.53 5.90
C ILE A 257 40.42 4.49 4.68
N ALA A 258 41.38 5.43 4.66
CA ALA A 258 42.46 5.48 3.71
C ALA A 258 43.28 4.17 3.74
N THR A 259 43.51 3.57 2.56
CA THR A 259 44.62 2.64 2.37
C THR A 259 45.52 3.17 1.26
N ALA A 260 46.78 3.37 1.67
CA ALA A 260 47.88 3.86 0.86
C ALA A 260 48.14 2.93 -0.34
N GLY A 261 48.64 3.54 -1.41
CA GLY A 261 48.88 2.87 -2.69
C GLY A 261 49.98 1.81 -2.65
N VAL A 262 49.74 0.74 -3.40
CA VAL A 262 50.79 -0.06 -4.03
C VAL A 262 50.29 -0.44 -5.42
N ARG A 263 50.69 0.33 -6.46
CA ARG A 263 50.57 -0.12 -7.85
C ARG A 263 51.86 -0.81 -8.27
N ARG A 264 51.69 -2.09 -8.63
CA ARG A 264 52.65 -3.02 -9.22
C ARG A 264 53.45 -2.41 -10.39
N ILE A 265 54.74 -2.71 -10.36
CA ILE A 265 55.67 -2.72 -11.50
C ILE A 265 55.15 -3.73 -12.53
N LYS A 266 54.98 -3.28 -13.78
CA LYS A 266 54.69 -4.12 -14.95
C LYS A 266 55.99 -4.30 -15.74
N ASN A 267 56.57 -5.51 -15.69
CA ASN A 267 57.53 -5.97 -16.69
C ASN A 267 56.76 -6.61 -17.84
N SER A 268 56.89 -6.06 -19.06
CA SER A 268 56.58 -6.78 -20.29
C SER A 268 57.86 -7.37 -20.87
N ARG A 269 57.87 -8.68 -21.10
CA ARG A 269 58.63 -9.28 -22.19
C ARG A 269 57.68 -9.46 -23.37
#